data_AF-A0A841GUE7-F1
#
_entry.id   AF-A0A841GUE7-F1
#
_cell.length_a   1.000
_cell.length_b   1.000
_cell.length_c   1.000
_cell.angle_alpha   90.00
_cell.angle_beta   90.00
_cell.angle_gamma   90.00
#
_symmetry.space_group_name_H-M   'P 1'
#
loop_
_entity.id
_entity.type
_entity.pdbx_description
1 polymer ?
#
loop_
_entity_poly.entity_id
_entity_poly.type
_entity_poly.pdbx_seq_one_letter_code
_entity_poly.pdbx_strand_id
1 'polypeptide(L)'
;MKKTVVFILLILITLSFSNFIPPVDDSYITSSFAEFRSTGNLPHFHGGIDFSTFSKEGIPIKAIYEGYVVRVELNDPIYGNVIVLQHPNGYRSLYAHLSSFNYTIENIIKSLQEEFQNQKIVINFPDNEIKFSQGDIIAYSGKTGEAVKPHCHLEIRNSDETLMFDPIDFLNVPAPNGGIILKELIINGKSYNYIEGETYSFKGDYPKIEINSYLFVNNNLLGLKEIKLYIANKLVYDILLDEVSKDEFYKPYIVYSKDSIAAGYIYKTYYKLYPEMLGGPIKVNNFPTLNTNTDFFQVRIEAYDPWKRVKEFTFNLKRER
;
A
#
# COMPACT_ATOMS: atom_id res chain seq x y z
N MET A 1 -45.37 -49.87 -3.63
CA MET A 1 -44.20 -49.10 -4.10
C MET A 1 -43.76 -48.16 -2.98
N LYS A 2 -42.63 -48.44 -2.31
CA LYS A 2 -42.09 -47.58 -1.25
C LYS A 2 -41.46 -46.35 -1.90
N LYS A 3 -41.97 -45.14 -1.60
CA LYS A 3 -41.37 -43.88 -2.06
C LYS A 3 -40.24 -43.51 -1.10
N THR A 4 -39.01 -43.65 -1.56
CA THR A 4 -37.83 -43.16 -0.84
C THR A 4 -37.76 -41.65 -1.04
N VAL A 5 -37.89 -40.88 0.04
CA VAL A 5 -37.68 -39.44 0.03
C VAL A 5 -36.20 -39.20 0.32
N VAL A 6 -35.47 -38.69 -0.67
CA VAL A 6 -34.08 -38.26 -0.51
C VAL A 6 -34.09 -36.82 -0.02
N PHE A 7 -33.62 -36.59 1.21
CA PHE A 7 -33.33 -35.26 1.72
C PHE A 7 -31.98 -34.82 1.16
N ILE A 8 -31.99 -33.88 0.22
CA ILE A 8 -30.77 -33.19 -0.22
C ILE A 8 -30.50 -32.09 0.78
N LEU A 9 -29.51 -32.29 1.65
CA LEU A 9 -29.00 -31.27 2.56
C LEU A 9 -28.23 -30.24 1.72
N LEU A 10 -28.86 -29.10 1.44
CA LEU A 10 -28.20 -27.97 0.80
C LEU A 10 -27.28 -27.32 1.85
N ILE A 11 -25.98 -27.61 1.79
CA ILE A 11 -24.99 -26.90 2.60
C ILE A 11 -24.85 -25.51 1.98
N LEU A 12 -25.49 -24.51 2.58
CA LEU A 12 -25.16 -23.10 2.32
C LEU A 12 -23.75 -22.87 2.85
N ILE A 13 -22.75 -22.84 1.97
CA ILE A 13 -21.44 -22.31 2.29
C ILE A 13 -21.62 -20.80 2.39
N THR A 14 -21.89 -20.29 3.59
CA THR A 14 -21.69 -18.88 3.87
C THR A 14 -20.19 -18.64 3.82
N LEU A 15 -19.70 -18.02 2.74
CA LEU A 15 -18.39 -17.39 2.73
C LEU A 15 -18.42 -16.30 3.81
N SER A 16 -18.00 -16.64 5.02
CA SER A 16 -17.68 -15.64 6.03
C SER A 16 -16.48 -14.87 5.50
N PHE A 17 -16.71 -13.67 4.99
CA PHE A 17 -15.62 -12.72 4.82
C PHE A 17 -15.02 -12.50 6.21
N SER A 18 -13.84 -13.07 6.43
CA SER A 18 -13.05 -12.85 7.64
C SER A 18 -12.69 -11.38 7.68
N ASN A 19 -13.42 -10.60 8.49
CA ASN A 19 -13.21 -9.17 8.61
C ASN A 19 -11.99 -8.93 9.51
N PHE A 20 -10.89 -8.43 8.94
CA PHE A 20 -9.74 -8.03 9.74
C PHE A 20 -10.07 -6.71 10.46
N ILE A 21 -9.63 -6.59 11.72
CA ILE A 21 -9.77 -5.35 12.50
C ILE A 21 -8.51 -4.51 12.41
N PRO A 22 -8.59 -3.18 12.58
CA PRO A 22 -7.41 -2.35 12.74
C PRO A 22 -6.53 -2.81 13.91
N PRO A 23 -5.19 -2.76 13.78
CA PRO A 23 -4.28 -3.26 14.81
C PRO A 23 -4.11 -2.32 16.02
N VAL A 24 -4.55 -1.06 15.89
CA VAL A 24 -4.44 -0.03 16.92
C VAL A 24 -5.80 0.61 17.13
N ASP A 25 -6.24 0.66 18.39
CA ASP A 25 -7.52 1.29 18.76
C ASP A 25 -7.51 2.79 18.47
N ASP A 26 -8.65 3.31 17.99
CA ASP A 26 -8.90 4.73 17.71
C ASP A 26 -7.86 5.40 16.78
N SER A 27 -7.13 4.59 16.01
CA SER A 27 -6.06 5.05 15.14
C SER A 27 -6.57 5.53 13.78
N TYR A 28 -5.66 6.12 13.00
CA TYR A 28 -5.87 6.53 11.62
C TYR A 28 -4.61 6.25 10.80
N ILE A 29 -4.80 6.09 9.48
CA ILE A 29 -3.72 5.81 8.54
C ILE A 29 -2.85 7.05 8.34
N THR A 30 -1.53 6.89 8.47
CA THR A 30 -0.51 7.94 8.25
C THR A 30 0.30 7.73 6.98
N SER A 31 0.28 6.54 6.39
CA SER A 31 0.85 6.26 5.07
C SER A 31 0.11 5.08 4.44
N SER A 32 -0.19 5.21 3.15
CA SER A 32 -0.90 4.22 2.35
C SER A 32 0.02 3.22 1.66
N PHE A 33 -0.57 2.12 1.18
CA PHE A 33 0.13 1.05 0.48
C PHE A 33 0.76 1.54 -0.83
N ALA A 34 1.91 0.97 -1.16
CA ALA A 34 2.69 1.27 -2.34
C ALA A 34 3.08 2.74 -2.55
N GLU A 35 3.04 3.57 -1.50
CA GLU A 35 3.66 4.90 -1.55
C GLU A 35 5.15 4.78 -1.89
N PHE A 36 5.66 5.71 -2.71
CA PHE A 36 7.10 5.81 -2.96
C PHE A 36 7.85 6.05 -1.65
N ARG A 37 8.87 5.24 -1.37
CA ARG A 37 9.81 5.43 -0.27
C ARG A 37 11.21 5.64 -0.84
N SER A 38 11.88 6.70 -0.39
CA SER A 38 13.32 6.94 -0.62
C SER A 38 14.17 6.69 0.63
N THR A 39 13.61 6.03 1.64
CA THR A 39 14.35 5.52 2.81
C THR A 39 15.08 4.22 2.44
N GLY A 40 15.99 3.76 3.30
CA GLY A 40 16.84 2.59 3.04
C GLY A 40 17.92 2.83 1.99
N ASN A 41 18.55 1.73 1.58
CA ASN A 41 19.63 1.75 0.58
C ASN A 41 19.11 1.95 -0.86
N LEU A 42 17.86 1.56 -1.12
CA LEU A 42 17.24 1.58 -2.44
C LEU A 42 15.80 2.10 -2.34
N PRO A 43 15.37 2.96 -3.27
CA PRO A 43 13.97 3.34 -3.40
C PRO A 43 13.07 2.11 -3.57
N HIS A 44 11.95 2.09 -2.88
CA HIS A 44 11.02 0.96 -2.85
C HIS A 44 9.57 1.41 -2.70
N PHE A 45 8.65 0.49 -2.92
CA PHE A 45 7.25 0.66 -2.56
C PHE A 45 7.05 0.47 -1.05
N HIS A 46 6.15 1.24 -0.45
CA HIS A 46 5.69 0.96 0.90
C HIS A 46 4.91 -0.36 0.94
N GLY A 47 5.43 -1.38 1.63
CA GLY A 47 4.87 -2.75 1.63
C GLY A 47 3.56 -2.94 2.39
N GLY A 48 3.05 -1.89 3.03
CA GLY A 48 1.89 -1.95 3.92
C GLY A 48 1.23 -0.60 4.12
N ILE A 49 0.52 -0.45 5.24
CA ILE A 49 0.00 0.83 5.71
C ILE A 49 0.53 1.13 7.12
N ASP A 50 0.67 2.41 7.41
CA ASP A 50 1.11 2.87 8.73
C ASP A 50 -0.09 3.37 9.53
N PHE A 51 -0.29 2.82 10.73
CA PHE A 51 -1.27 3.29 11.70
C PHE A 51 -0.61 4.23 12.72
N SER A 52 -1.23 5.38 12.97
CA SER A 52 -0.79 6.31 14.00
C SER A 52 -0.81 5.66 15.39
N THR A 53 0.27 5.82 16.13
CA THR A 53 0.30 5.52 17.58
C THR A 53 0.35 6.81 18.39
N PHE A 54 -0.20 7.88 17.82
CA PHE A 54 -0.27 9.22 18.43
C PHE A 54 1.12 9.76 18.83
N SER A 55 2.15 9.40 18.05
CA SER A 55 3.57 9.69 18.34
C SER A 55 4.07 9.13 19.68
N LYS A 56 3.49 8.00 20.15
CA LYS A 56 3.88 7.31 21.38
C LYS A 56 4.35 5.89 21.08
N GLU A 57 5.39 5.47 21.79
CA GLU A 57 5.79 4.07 21.91
C GLU A 57 5.00 3.40 23.04
N GLY A 58 4.95 2.07 23.05
CA GLY A 58 4.25 1.29 24.06
C GLY A 58 2.73 1.18 23.84
N ILE A 59 2.19 1.64 22.70
CA ILE A 59 0.76 1.47 22.40
C ILE A 59 0.51 0.00 22.04
N PRO A 60 -0.48 -0.68 22.65
CA PRO A 60 -0.78 -2.07 22.33
C PRO A 60 -1.11 -2.27 20.84
N ILE A 61 -0.46 -3.27 20.23
CA ILE A 61 -0.73 -3.74 18.88
C ILE A 61 -1.51 -5.05 18.96
N LYS A 62 -2.65 -5.10 18.28
CA LYS A 62 -3.56 -6.24 18.28
C LYS A 62 -3.37 -7.13 17.05
N ALA A 63 -3.58 -8.42 17.23
CA ALA A 63 -3.80 -9.35 16.12
C ALA A 63 -5.04 -8.90 15.34
N ILE A 64 -4.88 -8.63 14.05
CA ILE A 64 -5.96 -8.14 13.17
C ILE A 64 -6.97 -9.25 12.88
N TYR A 65 -6.54 -10.50 13.02
CA TYR A 65 -7.31 -11.71 12.86
C TYR A 65 -6.67 -12.84 13.65
N GLU A 66 -7.43 -13.91 13.91
CA GLU A 66 -6.88 -15.09 14.59
C GLU A 66 -5.75 -15.71 13.77
N GLY A 67 -4.73 -16.24 14.44
CA GLY A 67 -3.57 -16.82 13.77
C GLY A 67 -2.54 -17.35 14.75
N TYR A 68 -1.42 -17.78 14.20
CA TYR A 68 -0.27 -18.24 14.98
C TYR A 68 1.02 -17.59 14.49
N VAL A 69 1.97 -17.40 15.40
CA VAL A 69 3.27 -16.79 15.09
C VAL A 69 4.06 -17.75 14.21
N VAL A 70 4.54 -17.25 13.08
CA VAL A 70 5.46 -18.00 12.20
C VAL A 70 6.88 -17.47 12.27
N ARG A 71 7.04 -16.17 12.50
CA ARG A 71 8.34 -15.50 12.51
C ARG A 71 8.35 -14.30 13.44
N VAL A 72 9.46 -14.14 14.16
CA VAL A 72 9.85 -12.90 14.83
C VAL A 72 11.21 -12.48 14.28
N GLU A 73 11.36 -11.20 13.97
CA GLU A 73 12.65 -10.61 13.62
C GLU A 73 13.02 -9.52 14.64
N LEU A 74 14.29 -9.45 15.00
CA LEU A 74 14.84 -8.44 15.89
C LEU A 74 15.95 -7.69 15.18
N ASN A 75 16.03 -6.39 15.42
CA ASN A 75 17.06 -5.52 14.86
C ASN A 75 17.17 -5.60 13.32
N ASP A 76 16.06 -5.80 12.61
CA ASP A 76 16.07 -5.62 11.16
C ASP A 76 16.41 -4.15 10.84
N PRO A 77 17.33 -3.86 9.90
CA PRO A 77 17.73 -2.49 9.63
C PRO A 77 16.57 -1.58 9.19
N ILE A 78 15.60 -2.11 8.45
CA ILE A 78 14.47 -1.34 7.90
C ILE A 78 13.27 -1.45 8.85
N TYR A 79 12.80 -2.68 9.10
CA TYR A 79 11.59 -2.94 9.86
C TYR A 79 11.80 -2.88 11.39
N GLY A 80 13.03 -2.99 11.87
CA GLY A 80 13.33 -3.11 13.30
C GLY A 80 12.84 -4.44 13.87
N ASN A 81 12.04 -4.38 14.92
CA ASN A 81 11.43 -5.57 15.51
C ASN A 81 10.11 -5.88 14.82
N VAL A 82 9.91 -7.16 14.49
CA VAL A 82 8.80 -7.65 13.68
C VAL A 82 8.17 -8.88 14.30
N ILE A 83 6.84 -8.97 14.24
CA ILE A 83 6.10 -10.23 14.42
C ILE A 83 5.28 -10.53 13.17
N VAL A 84 5.27 -11.79 12.75
CA VAL A 84 4.48 -12.27 11.61
C VAL A 84 3.53 -13.36 12.07
N LEU A 85 2.24 -13.19 11.77
CA LEU A 85 1.20 -14.18 12.04
C LEU A 85 0.73 -14.83 10.74
N GLN A 86 0.54 -16.15 10.77
CA GLN A 86 -0.17 -16.89 9.74
C GLN A 86 -1.65 -17.04 10.14
N HIS A 87 -2.54 -16.71 9.21
CA HIS A 87 -3.98 -16.79 9.41
C HIS A 87 -4.58 -18.03 8.72
N PRO A 88 -5.72 -18.55 9.22
CA PRO A 88 -6.42 -19.69 8.61
C PRO A 88 -6.91 -19.45 7.17
N ASN A 89 -7.08 -18.19 6.77
CA ASN A 89 -7.53 -17.81 5.43
C ASN A 89 -6.39 -17.75 4.38
N GLY A 90 -5.17 -18.17 4.73
CA GLY A 90 -4.04 -18.26 3.82
C GLY A 90 -3.18 -17.00 3.74
N TYR A 91 -3.56 -15.91 4.40
CA TYR A 91 -2.76 -14.68 4.46
C TYR A 91 -1.83 -14.67 5.68
N ARG A 92 -0.78 -13.87 5.59
CA ARG A 92 0.08 -13.48 6.70
C ARG A 92 -0.09 -11.99 6.99
N SER A 93 -0.12 -11.63 8.27
CA SER A 93 0.03 -10.25 8.71
C SER A 93 1.43 -10.02 9.28
N LEU A 94 2.10 -8.97 8.84
CA LEU A 94 3.40 -8.54 9.38
C LEU A 94 3.22 -7.22 10.13
N TYR A 95 3.75 -7.15 11.35
CA TYR A 95 3.74 -5.93 12.18
C TYR A 95 5.17 -5.53 12.48
N ALA A 96 5.54 -4.28 12.20
CA ALA A 96 6.91 -3.81 12.33
C ALA A 96 7.06 -2.54 13.19
N HIS A 97 8.31 -2.15 13.38
CA HIS A 97 8.77 -1.03 14.21
C HIS A 97 8.46 -1.19 15.70
N LEU A 98 8.30 -2.42 16.18
CA LEU A 98 7.81 -2.73 17.52
C LEU A 98 8.84 -2.39 18.61
N SER A 99 8.40 -1.88 19.76
CA SER A 99 9.29 -1.65 20.91
C SER A 99 9.56 -2.93 21.69
N SER A 100 8.53 -3.77 21.81
CA SER A 100 8.51 -4.99 22.62
C SER A 100 7.35 -5.89 22.19
N PHE A 101 7.36 -7.13 22.67
CA PHE A 101 6.38 -8.15 22.33
C PHE A 101 5.46 -8.45 23.50
N ASN A 102 4.40 -9.24 23.27
CA ASN A 102 3.58 -9.73 24.38
C ASN A 102 4.41 -10.61 25.33
N TYR A 103 3.92 -10.81 26.56
CA TYR A 103 4.65 -11.51 27.62
C TYR A 103 5.20 -12.89 27.21
N THR A 104 4.41 -13.67 26.45
CA THR A 104 4.81 -15.01 25.99
C THR A 104 6.06 -14.96 25.10
N ILE A 105 6.07 -14.06 24.12
CA ILE A 105 7.17 -13.94 23.15
C ILE A 105 8.36 -13.20 23.79
N GLU A 106 8.10 -12.18 24.60
CA GLU A 106 9.11 -11.35 25.25
C GLU A 106 10.10 -12.17 26.10
N ASN A 107 9.61 -13.20 26.79
CA ASN A 107 10.47 -14.09 27.59
C ASN A 107 11.45 -14.89 26.72
N ILE A 108 11.03 -15.31 25.52
CA ILE A 108 11.89 -16.01 24.56
C ILE A 108 12.95 -15.05 24.02
N ILE A 109 12.53 -13.82 23.69
CA ILE A 109 13.38 -12.79 23.10
C ILE A 109 14.49 -12.34 24.04
N LYS A 110 14.19 -12.14 25.33
CA LYS A 110 15.19 -11.67 26.31
C LYS A 110 16.42 -12.56 26.37
N SER A 111 16.24 -13.87 26.41
CA SER A 111 17.36 -14.82 26.41
C SER A 111 18.21 -14.72 25.13
N LEU A 112 17.56 -14.52 23.97
CA LEU A 112 18.27 -14.36 22.70
C LEU A 112 19.00 -13.02 22.61
N GLN A 113 18.42 -11.94 23.12
CA GLN A 113 19.09 -10.63 23.16
C GLN A 113 20.29 -10.62 24.11
N GLU A 114 20.24 -11.36 25.22
CA GLU A 114 21.41 -11.52 26.11
C GLU A 114 22.57 -12.23 25.40
N GLU A 115 22.28 -13.24 24.58
CA GLU A 115 23.29 -14.02 23.86
C GLU A 115 23.84 -13.30 22.61
N PHE A 116 22.95 -12.76 21.77
CA PHE A 116 23.28 -12.23 20.44
C PHE A 116 23.31 -10.69 20.37
N GLN A 117 22.92 -10.00 21.45
CA GLN A 117 22.98 -8.54 21.58
C GLN A 117 22.30 -7.79 20.43
N ASN A 118 23.03 -6.91 19.74
CA ASN A 118 22.50 -6.02 18.69
C ASN A 118 22.53 -6.65 17.29
N GLN A 119 22.78 -7.95 17.17
CA GLN A 119 22.73 -8.62 15.87
C GLN A 119 21.30 -8.69 15.36
N LYS A 120 21.13 -8.76 14.04
CA LYS A 120 19.84 -9.14 13.44
C LYS A 120 19.56 -10.60 13.81
N ILE A 121 18.40 -10.86 14.40
CA ILE A 121 17.97 -12.20 14.80
C ILE A 121 16.68 -12.52 14.06
N VAL A 122 16.58 -13.73 13.52
CA VAL A 122 15.34 -14.24 12.90
C VAL A 122 14.99 -15.55 13.57
N ILE A 123 13.79 -15.61 14.15
CA ILE A 123 13.27 -16.77 14.88
C ILE A 123 12.07 -17.28 14.09
N ASN A 124 12.12 -18.54 13.67
CA ASN A 124 10.99 -19.21 13.04
C ASN A 124 10.33 -20.14 14.07
N PHE A 125 9.01 -20.10 14.13
CA PHE A 125 8.22 -20.91 15.05
C PHE A 125 7.54 -22.05 14.28
N PRO A 126 7.51 -23.27 14.84
CA PRO A 126 6.61 -24.32 14.41
C PRO A 126 5.16 -23.85 14.32
N ASP A 127 4.43 -24.41 13.36
CA ASP A 127 3.02 -24.10 13.19
C ASP A 127 2.23 -24.35 14.48
N ASN A 128 1.28 -23.45 14.77
CA ASN A 128 0.34 -23.56 15.88
C ASN A 128 0.96 -23.52 17.30
N GLU A 129 2.25 -23.21 17.46
CA GLU A 129 2.90 -23.16 18.78
C GLU A 129 2.43 -21.98 19.64
N ILE A 130 2.48 -20.77 19.08
CA ILE A 130 2.01 -19.54 19.75
C ILE A 130 0.82 -19.00 18.98
N LYS A 131 -0.37 -19.02 19.59
CA LYS A 131 -1.63 -18.61 18.96
C LYS A 131 -2.16 -17.32 19.56
N PHE A 132 -2.83 -16.54 18.71
CA PHE A 132 -3.58 -15.36 19.09
C PHE A 132 -4.97 -15.39 18.46
N SER A 133 -5.96 -14.98 19.24
CA SER A 133 -7.29 -14.65 18.75
C SER A 133 -7.28 -13.24 18.16
N GLN A 134 -8.25 -12.93 17.29
CA GLN A 134 -8.45 -11.56 16.84
C GLN A 134 -8.63 -10.61 18.03
N GLY A 135 -7.88 -9.51 18.06
CA GLY A 135 -7.93 -8.52 19.13
C GLY A 135 -6.96 -8.75 20.29
N ASP A 136 -6.30 -9.91 20.36
CA ASP A 136 -5.27 -10.16 21.37
C ASP A 136 -4.06 -9.23 21.17
N ILE A 137 -3.48 -8.77 22.28
CA ILE A 137 -2.26 -7.96 22.24
C ILE A 137 -1.07 -8.87 21.90
N ILE A 138 -0.41 -8.58 20.78
CA ILE A 138 0.72 -9.36 20.27
C ILE A 138 2.06 -8.66 20.49
N ALA A 139 2.04 -7.33 20.53
CA ALA A 139 3.22 -6.49 20.67
C ALA A 139 2.85 -5.07 21.11
N TYR A 140 3.86 -4.22 21.21
CA TYR A 140 3.70 -2.81 21.52
C TYR A 140 4.43 -1.95 20.46
N SER A 141 3.81 -0.83 20.10
CA SER A 141 4.36 0.08 19.10
C SER A 141 5.70 0.65 19.53
N GLY A 142 6.61 0.86 18.58
CA GLY A 142 7.90 1.46 18.85
C GLY A 142 8.34 2.36 17.71
N LYS A 143 9.65 2.58 17.67
CA LYS A 143 10.35 3.31 16.62
C LYS A 143 11.64 2.59 16.20
N THR A 144 11.64 1.26 16.22
CA THR A 144 12.83 0.48 15.83
C THR A 144 12.99 0.42 14.31
N GLY A 145 14.21 0.23 13.81
CA GLY A 145 14.51 0.26 12.37
C GLY A 145 14.57 1.70 11.83
N GLU A 146 14.07 1.93 10.62
CA GLU A 146 14.08 3.25 9.97
C GLU A 146 12.85 4.13 10.27
N ALA A 147 11.98 3.71 11.21
CA ALA A 147 10.82 4.49 11.60
C ALA A 147 11.21 5.90 12.05
N VAL A 148 10.69 6.94 11.39
CA VAL A 148 10.99 8.34 11.75
C VAL A 148 10.26 8.76 13.03
N LYS A 149 9.05 8.24 13.24
CA LYS A 149 8.17 8.47 14.40
C LYS A 149 7.56 7.15 14.85
N PRO A 150 7.12 7.01 16.12
CA PRO A 150 6.38 5.84 16.54
C PRO A 150 5.10 5.65 15.74
N HIS A 151 4.89 4.44 15.23
CA HIS A 151 3.69 4.00 14.51
C HIS A 151 3.61 2.47 14.49
N CYS A 152 2.51 1.93 13.99
CA CYS A 152 2.39 0.50 13.68
C CYS A 152 2.38 0.33 12.16
N HIS A 153 3.45 -0.24 11.61
CA HIS A 153 3.46 -0.65 10.21
C HIS A 153 2.81 -2.03 10.09
N LEU A 154 1.82 -2.16 9.20
CA LEU A 154 1.08 -3.39 8.96
C LEU A 154 1.15 -3.77 7.48
N GLU A 155 1.55 -5.00 7.19
CA GLU A 155 1.43 -5.58 5.85
C GLU A 155 0.52 -6.81 5.85
N ILE A 156 -0.14 -7.05 4.71
CA ILE A 156 -0.82 -8.31 4.40
C ILE A 156 -0.07 -8.97 3.25
N ARG A 157 0.35 -10.22 3.44
CA ARG A 157 1.06 -11.01 2.44
C ARG A 157 0.37 -12.34 2.18
N ASN A 158 0.66 -12.97 1.06
CA ASN A 158 0.35 -14.39 0.88
C ASN A 158 1.27 -15.26 1.76
N SER A 159 0.91 -16.54 1.94
CA SER A 159 1.61 -17.45 2.85
C SER A 159 3.08 -17.70 2.51
N ASP A 160 3.50 -17.55 1.26
CA ASP A 160 4.90 -17.68 0.84
C ASP A 160 5.65 -16.32 0.78
N GLU A 161 4.95 -15.23 1.11
CA GLU A 161 5.46 -13.85 1.13
C GLU A 161 6.04 -13.38 -0.22
N THR A 162 5.53 -13.88 -1.33
CA THR A 162 5.87 -13.44 -2.69
C THR A 162 5.03 -12.25 -3.16
N LEU A 163 3.86 -12.04 -2.56
CA LEU A 163 2.95 -10.93 -2.84
C LEU A 163 2.59 -10.19 -1.55
N MET A 164 2.65 -8.86 -1.60
CA MET A 164 2.06 -7.95 -0.63
C MET A 164 0.76 -7.40 -1.22
N PHE A 165 -0.28 -7.33 -0.41
CA PHE A 165 -1.58 -6.78 -0.76
C PHE A 165 -1.84 -5.50 0.03
N ASP A 166 -2.62 -4.58 -0.53
CA ASP A 166 -3.08 -3.39 0.17
C ASP A 166 -3.92 -3.78 1.40
N PRO A 167 -3.42 -3.58 2.63
CA PRO A 167 -4.14 -3.96 3.84
C PRO A 167 -5.51 -3.29 3.98
N ILE A 168 -5.73 -2.12 3.36
CA ILE A 168 -7.00 -1.42 3.48
C ILE A 168 -8.17 -2.19 2.85
N ASP A 169 -7.91 -3.08 1.89
CA ASP A 169 -8.94 -3.93 1.28
C ASP A 169 -9.41 -5.06 2.23
N PHE A 170 -8.67 -5.34 3.30
CA PHE A 170 -8.98 -6.38 4.28
C PHE A 170 -9.58 -5.80 5.57
N LEU A 171 -9.29 -4.53 5.85
CA LEU A 171 -9.56 -3.90 7.14
C LEU A 171 -10.84 -3.06 7.10
N ASN A 172 -11.63 -3.13 8.16
CA ASN A 172 -12.76 -2.22 8.34
C ASN A 172 -12.31 -0.88 8.94
N VAL A 173 -11.67 -0.03 8.12
CA VAL A 173 -11.23 1.33 8.52
C VAL A 173 -12.12 2.38 7.85
N PRO A 174 -12.81 3.24 8.61
CA PRO A 174 -13.66 4.28 8.03
C PRO A 174 -12.83 5.31 7.25
N ALA A 175 -13.40 5.79 6.14
CA ALA A 175 -12.77 6.83 5.33
C ALA A 175 -12.71 8.17 6.10
N PRO A 176 -11.54 8.82 6.22
CA PRO A 176 -11.45 10.11 6.87
C PRO A 176 -11.94 11.23 5.94
N ASN A 177 -12.27 12.38 6.53
CA ASN A 177 -12.57 13.60 5.78
C ASN A 177 -11.29 14.08 5.08
N GLY A 178 -11.36 14.21 3.76
CA GLY A 178 -10.22 14.60 2.94
C GLY A 178 -10.61 14.68 1.48
N GLY A 179 -9.68 15.09 0.64
CA GLY A 179 -9.91 15.21 -0.79
C GLY A 179 -8.66 14.94 -1.60
N ILE A 180 -8.86 14.37 -2.78
CA ILE A 180 -7.78 14.18 -3.74
C ILE A 180 -7.41 15.54 -4.35
N ILE A 181 -6.12 15.82 -4.41
CA ILE A 181 -5.54 17.04 -4.97
C ILE A 181 -4.57 16.62 -6.06
N LEU A 182 -4.81 17.13 -7.26
CA LEU A 182 -3.83 17.11 -8.34
C LEU A 182 -3.23 18.51 -8.42
N LYS A 183 -1.94 18.61 -8.13
CA LYS A 183 -1.23 19.88 -7.94
C LYS A 183 -0.46 20.31 -9.19
N GLU A 184 0.28 19.38 -9.77
CA GLU A 184 1.22 19.65 -10.87
C GLU A 184 1.07 18.57 -11.95
N LEU A 185 1.19 19.01 -13.20
CA LEU A 185 1.34 18.16 -14.38
C LEU A 185 2.77 18.31 -14.90
N ILE A 186 3.40 17.20 -15.29
CA ILE A 186 4.61 17.21 -16.11
C ILE A 186 4.24 16.62 -17.47
N ILE A 187 4.41 17.39 -18.54
CA ILE A 187 4.12 16.96 -19.90
C ILE A 187 5.41 17.06 -20.71
N ASN A 188 5.92 15.91 -21.16
CA ASN A 188 7.22 15.80 -21.86
C ASN A 188 8.37 16.49 -21.10
N GLY A 189 8.39 16.33 -19.77
CA GLY A 189 9.42 16.93 -18.90
C GLY A 189 9.20 18.40 -18.53
N LYS A 190 8.16 19.07 -19.07
CA LYS A 190 7.82 20.45 -18.68
C LYS A 190 6.75 20.45 -17.59
N SER A 191 7.05 21.12 -16.48
CA SER A 191 6.14 21.28 -15.33
C SER A 191 5.11 22.40 -15.56
N TYR A 192 3.90 22.15 -15.07
CA TYR A 192 2.77 23.06 -15.06
C TYR A 192 1.97 22.90 -13.76
N ASN A 193 1.53 24.01 -13.16
CA ASN A 193 0.47 23.92 -12.17
C ASN A 193 -0.82 23.46 -12.86
N TYR A 194 -1.55 22.58 -12.18
CA TYR A 194 -2.82 22.11 -12.70
C TYR A 194 -3.89 23.19 -12.66
N ILE A 195 -4.61 23.34 -13.77
CA ILE A 195 -5.77 24.20 -13.91
C ILE A 195 -6.82 23.39 -14.69
N GLU A 196 -8.04 23.29 -14.12
CA GLU A 196 -9.15 22.56 -14.73
C GLU A 196 -9.48 23.14 -16.12
N GLY A 197 -9.56 22.28 -17.13
CA GLY A 197 -9.93 22.64 -18.51
C GLY A 197 -8.85 23.37 -19.31
N GLU A 198 -7.69 23.68 -18.70
CA GLU A 198 -6.59 24.39 -19.37
C GLU A 198 -6.03 23.60 -20.55
N THR A 199 -5.43 24.30 -21.52
CA THR A 199 -4.80 23.65 -22.68
C THR A 199 -3.28 23.68 -22.55
N TYR A 200 -2.66 22.51 -22.61
CA TYR A 200 -1.21 22.37 -22.59
C TYR A 200 -0.70 21.84 -23.94
N SER A 201 0.44 22.36 -24.39
CA SER A 201 1.09 21.87 -25.60
C SER A 201 2.01 20.68 -25.33
N PHE A 202 2.11 19.77 -26.29
CA PHE A 202 3.11 18.69 -26.30
C PHE A 202 3.65 18.44 -27.72
N LYS A 203 4.79 17.75 -27.81
CA LYS A 203 5.44 17.35 -29.07
C LYS A 203 5.58 15.83 -29.16
N GLY A 204 5.71 15.30 -30.37
CA GLY A 204 5.83 13.86 -30.63
C GLY A 204 4.47 13.17 -30.73
N ASP A 205 4.47 11.84 -30.87
CA ASP A 205 3.26 11.05 -31.17
C ASP A 205 2.32 10.90 -29.98
N TYR A 206 2.88 10.76 -28.78
CA TYR A 206 2.12 10.62 -27.53
C TYR A 206 2.70 11.50 -26.44
N PRO A 207 1.86 12.12 -25.60
CA PRO A 207 2.31 12.91 -24.46
C PRO A 207 2.82 11.98 -23.35
N LYS A 208 4.02 12.23 -22.84
CA LYS A 208 4.47 11.67 -21.56
C LYS A 208 3.92 12.52 -20.43
N ILE A 209 2.89 12.02 -19.75
CA ILE A 209 2.20 12.72 -18.67
C ILE A 209 2.63 12.14 -17.33
N GLU A 210 3.09 12.98 -16.41
CA GLU A 210 3.27 12.65 -15.00
C GLU A 210 2.43 13.59 -14.15
N ILE A 211 1.94 13.11 -13.02
CA ILE A 211 1.09 13.90 -12.13
C ILE A 211 1.63 13.90 -10.70
N ASN A 212 1.68 15.07 -10.07
CA ASN A 212 1.80 15.19 -8.63
C ASN A 212 0.39 15.24 -8.04
N SER A 213 -0.08 14.10 -7.55
CA SER A 213 -1.43 13.94 -6.99
C SER A 213 -1.39 13.11 -5.72
N TYR A 214 -2.29 13.39 -4.78
CA TYR A 214 -2.34 12.75 -3.47
C TYR A 214 -3.69 12.96 -2.81
N LEU A 215 -4.02 12.14 -1.82
CA LEU A 215 -5.11 12.40 -0.88
C LEU A 215 -4.57 13.31 0.23
N PHE A 216 -5.18 14.48 0.42
CA PHE A 216 -4.92 15.34 1.58
C PHE A 216 -5.94 15.09 2.67
N VAL A 217 -5.47 14.69 3.86
CA VAL A 217 -6.31 14.34 5.01
C VAL A 217 -5.57 14.64 6.31
N ASN A 218 -6.22 15.29 7.27
CA ASN A 218 -5.65 15.56 8.61
C ASN A 218 -4.24 16.19 8.60
N ASN A 219 -3.99 17.16 7.70
CA ASN A 219 -2.66 17.77 7.48
C ASN A 219 -1.56 16.77 7.07
N ASN A 220 -1.96 15.63 6.52
CA ASN A 220 -1.09 14.60 5.99
C ASN A 220 -1.40 14.33 4.52
N LEU A 221 -0.43 13.74 3.83
CA LEU A 221 -0.51 13.36 2.43
C LEU A 221 -0.47 11.83 2.36
N LEU A 222 -1.48 11.25 1.73
CA LEU A 222 -1.50 9.82 1.41
C LEU A 222 -1.40 9.62 -0.10
N GLY A 223 -0.77 8.53 -0.48
CA GLY A 223 -0.77 7.99 -1.83
C GLY A 223 -2.19 7.67 -2.33
N LEU A 224 -2.27 7.44 -3.64
CA LEU A 224 -3.50 7.07 -4.32
C LEU A 224 -3.54 5.57 -4.53
N LYS A 225 -4.73 4.99 -4.64
CA LYS A 225 -4.91 3.56 -4.89
C LYS A 225 -4.93 3.24 -6.38
N GLU A 226 -5.62 4.05 -7.16
CA GLU A 226 -5.82 3.79 -8.59
C GLU A 226 -5.79 5.12 -9.36
N ILE A 227 -5.22 5.10 -10.56
CA ILE A 227 -5.14 6.27 -11.44
C ILE A 227 -5.38 5.83 -12.87
N LYS A 228 -6.48 6.32 -13.44
CA LYS A 228 -6.88 6.04 -14.82
C LYS A 228 -6.69 7.28 -15.68
N LEU A 229 -5.98 7.11 -16.79
CA LEU A 229 -5.81 8.12 -17.82
C LEU A 229 -6.74 7.81 -18.99
N TYR A 230 -7.59 8.78 -19.31
CA TYR A 230 -8.43 8.77 -20.49
C TYR A 230 -7.97 9.86 -21.46
N ILE A 231 -7.85 9.50 -22.73
CA ILE A 231 -7.60 10.44 -23.83
C ILE A 231 -8.71 10.25 -24.85
N ALA A 232 -9.38 11.34 -25.22
CA ALA A 232 -10.54 11.30 -26.13
C ALA A 232 -11.59 10.25 -25.69
N ASN A 233 -11.91 10.22 -24.40
CA ASN A 233 -12.85 9.29 -23.75
C ASN A 233 -12.49 7.80 -23.83
N LYS A 234 -11.27 7.45 -24.23
CA LYS A 234 -10.76 6.07 -24.21
C LYS A 234 -9.80 5.88 -23.05
N LEU A 235 -9.94 4.79 -22.31
CA LEU A 235 -8.98 4.40 -21.27
C LEU A 235 -7.65 4.03 -21.93
N VAL A 236 -6.61 4.81 -21.64
CA VAL A 236 -5.28 4.68 -22.21
C VAL A 236 -4.33 4.00 -21.25
N TYR A 237 -4.41 4.36 -19.97
CA TYR A 237 -3.49 3.87 -18.96
C TYR A 237 -4.23 3.69 -17.64
N ASP A 238 -3.90 2.63 -16.92
CA ASP A 238 -4.50 2.31 -15.62
C ASP A 238 -3.41 1.79 -14.69
N ILE A 239 -3.19 2.52 -13.60
CA ILE A 239 -2.34 2.11 -12.50
C ILE A 239 -3.27 1.69 -11.37
N LEU A 240 -3.12 0.46 -10.88
CA LEU A 240 -3.80 -0.03 -9.69
C LEU A 240 -2.78 -0.58 -8.70
N LEU A 241 -2.76 0.00 -7.50
CA LEU A 241 -1.87 -0.32 -6.39
C LEU A 241 -2.62 -1.17 -5.36
N ASP A 242 -3.08 -2.34 -5.79
CA ASP A 242 -3.78 -3.34 -4.97
C ASP A 242 -2.83 -4.42 -4.44
N GLU A 243 -1.76 -4.68 -5.18
CA GLU A 243 -0.71 -5.64 -4.81
C GLU A 243 0.65 -5.22 -5.37
N VAL A 244 1.72 -5.68 -4.71
CA VAL A 244 3.11 -5.53 -5.14
C VAL A 244 3.82 -6.86 -4.93
N SER A 245 4.43 -7.39 -6.00
CA SER A 245 5.27 -8.58 -5.88
C SER A 245 6.60 -8.27 -5.21
N LYS A 246 7.16 -9.26 -4.52
CA LYS A 246 8.49 -9.16 -3.91
C LYS A 246 9.58 -8.77 -4.92
N ASP A 247 9.45 -9.23 -6.17
CA ASP A 247 10.38 -8.92 -7.26
C ASP A 247 10.25 -7.48 -7.78
N GLU A 248 9.13 -6.82 -7.50
CA GLU A 248 8.84 -5.44 -7.90
C GLU A 248 8.96 -4.44 -6.75
N PHE A 249 9.11 -4.91 -5.51
CA PHE A 249 9.20 -4.07 -4.32
C PHE A 249 10.26 -2.95 -4.45
N TYR A 250 11.45 -3.28 -4.96
CA TYR A 250 12.54 -2.33 -5.22
C TYR A 250 12.51 -1.71 -6.63
N LYS A 251 11.37 -1.75 -7.31
CA LYS A 251 11.17 -1.17 -8.65
C LYS A 251 10.05 -0.12 -8.64
N PRO A 252 10.07 0.85 -7.72
CA PRO A 252 8.99 1.84 -7.62
C PRO A 252 8.86 2.69 -8.89
N TYR A 253 9.94 2.79 -9.68
CA TYR A 253 9.97 3.53 -10.95
C TYR A 253 9.16 2.88 -12.09
N ILE A 254 8.51 1.73 -11.86
CA ILE A 254 7.43 1.26 -12.73
C ILE A 254 6.28 2.28 -12.72
N VAL A 255 5.97 2.82 -11.54
CA VAL A 255 4.84 3.72 -11.30
C VAL A 255 5.30 5.16 -11.12
N TYR A 256 6.41 5.38 -10.42
CA TYR A 256 6.87 6.71 -10.04
C TYR A 256 7.98 7.26 -10.95
N SER A 257 8.06 8.58 -11.07
CA SER A 257 9.19 9.25 -11.73
C SER A 257 10.45 9.21 -10.85
N LYS A 258 11.63 9.26 -11.47
CA LYS A 258 12.93 9.30 -10.76
C LYS A 258 13.13 10.59 -9.96
N ASP A 259 12.41 11.64 -10.32
CA ASP A 259 12.41 12.91 -9.60
C ASP A 259 11.49 12.91 -8.36
N SER A 260 10.85 11.76 -8.06
CA SER A 260 10.04 11.59 -6.85
C SER A 260 10.92 11.58 -5.61
N ILE A 261 10.50 12.32 -4.57
CA ILE A 261 11.19 12.40 -3.28
C ILE A 261 10.17 12.20 -2.18
N ALA A 262 10.43 11.24 -1.29
CA ALA A 262 9.64 10.98 -0.08
C ALA A 262 10.59 10.74 1.09
N ALA A 263 11.15 11.83 1.61
CA ALA A 263 12.16 11.80 2.67
C ALA A 263 11.89 12.89 3.71
N GLY A 264 11.85 12.49 4.99
CA GLY A 264 11.60 13.40 6.10
C GLY A 264 10.25 14.12 5.97
N TYR A 265 10.29 15.44 5.77
CA TYR A 265 9.10 16.30 5.59
C TYR A 265 8.80 16.65 4.13
N ILE A 266 9.63 16.18 3.19
CA ILE A 266 9.47 16.47 1.77
C ILE A 266 8.74 15.27 1.14
N TYR A 267 7.50 15.51 0.72
CA TYR A 267 6.72 14.57 -0.07
C TYR A 267 6.37 15.21 -1.41
N LYS A 268 7.06 14.79 -2.45
CA LYS A 268 6.84 15.22 -3.84
C LYS A 268 6.98 14.00 -4.74
N THR A 269 5.88 13.30 -4.97
CA THR A 269 5.83 12.09 -5.78
C THR A 269 5.13 12.35 -7.11
N TYR A 270 5.59 11.68 -8.17
CA TYR A 270 5.05 11.84 -9.52
C TYR A 270 4.66 10.49 -10.08
N TYR A 271 3.38 10.27 -10.35
CA TYR A 271 2.91 9.07 -11.02
C TYR A 271 3.11 9.22 -12.53
N LYS A 272 3.80 8.26 -13.15
CA LYS A 272 4.00 8.21 -14.60
C LYS A 272 2.81 7.54 -15.26
N LEU A 273 2.06 8.30 -16.06
CA LEU A 273 0.91 7.81 -16.81
C LEU A 273 1.31 7.39 -18.22
N TYR A 274 2.47 6.75 -18.37
CA TYR A 274 3.00 6.24 -19.63
C TYR A 274 3.98 5.09 -19.37
N PRO A 275 4.11 4.14 -20.31
CA PRO A 275 4.98 2.98 -20.12
C PRO A 275 6.44 3.32 -20.44
N GLU A 276 7.30 3.25 -19.42
CA GLU A 276 8.76 3.06 -19.62
C GLU A 276 9.19 1.63 -19.27
N MET A 277 8.49 1.05 -18.31
CA MET A 277 8.62 -0.31 -17.82
C MET A 277 7.22 -0.81 -17.51
N LEU A 278 6.95 -2.08 -17.81
CA LEU A 278 5.72 -2.74 -17.40
C LEU A 278 5.95 -3.46 -16.07
N GLY A 279 4.90 -3.57 -15.28
CA GLY A 279 4.88 -4.32 -14.02
C GLY A 279 3.46 -4.51 -13.52
N GLY A 280 3.31 -5.32 -12.46
CA GLY A 280 2.03 -5.72 -11.87
C GLY A 280 1.05 -4.56 -11.60
N PRO A 281 1.52 -3.38 -11.15
CA PRO A 281 0.63 -2.23 -10.96
C PRO A 281 0.00 -1.64 -12.24
N ILE A 282 0.55 -1.90 -13.42
CA ILE A 282 0.05 -1.35 -14.69
C ILE A 282 -0.98 -2.32 -15.29
N LYS A 283 -2.27 -2.02 -15.12
CA LYS A 283 -3.37 -2.91 -15.55
C LYS A 283 -3.82 -2.65 -16.99
N VAL A 284 -3.65 -1.43 -17.48
CA VAL A 284 -3.96 -1.06 -18.88
C VAL A 284 -2.82 -0.23 -19.45
N ASN A 285 -2.42 -0.56 -20.68
CA ASN A 285 -1.50 0.24 -21.50
C ASN A 285 -1.92 0.20 -22.98
N ASN A 286 -2.76 1.14 -23.37
CA ASN A 286 -3.31 1.27 -24.72
C ASN A 286 -2.66 2.39 -25.53
N PHE A 287 -1.58 3.01 -25.06
CA PHE A 287 -0.81 4.00 -25.84
C PHE A 287 -0.48 3.52 -27.27
N PRO A 288 -0.03 2.27 -27.50
CA PRO A 288 0.26 1.78 -28.84
C PRO A 288 -0.96 1.73 -29.79
N THR A 289 -2.17 1.72 -29.24
CA THR A 289 -3.43 1.63 -30.00
C THR A 289 -4.13 2.98 -30.18
N LEU A 290 -3.55 4.04 -29.60
CA LEU A 290 -4.17 5.34 -29.54
C LEU A 290 -4.04 6.03 -30.91
N ASN A 291 -5.08 5.94 -31.74
CA ASN A 291 -5.14 6.72 -32.97
C ASN A 291 -5.55 8.17 -32.65
N THR A 292 -4.57 9.07 -32.62
CA THR A 292 -4.78 10.52 -32.44
C THR A 292 -4.44 11.27 -33.73
N ASN A 293 -5.23 11.04 -34.78
CA ASN A 293 -5.19 11.88 -36.00
C ASN A 293 -5.58 13.35 -35.74
N THR A 294 -5.94 13.70 -34.51
CA THR A 294 -6.25 15.06 -34.09
C THR A 294 -5.05 15.69 -33.39
N ASP A 295 -4.81 16.97 -33.69
CA ASP A 295 -3.83 17.80 -32.99
C ASP A 295 -4.38 18.34 -31.66
N PHE A 296 -5.62 18.00 -31.31
CA PHE A 296 -6.28 18.40 -30.07
C PHE A 296 -7.08 17.23 -29.50
N PHE A 297 -6.92 16.96 -28.20
CA PHE A 297 -7.73 15.97 -27.51
C PHE A 297 -7.91 16.30 -26.04
N GLN A 298 -9.12 16.02 -25.54
CA GLN A 298 -9.46 16.13 -24.13
C GLN A 298 -8.81 14.98 -23.34
N VAL A 299 -8.24 15.33 -22.19
CA VAL A 299 -7.68 14.40 -21.22
C VAL A 299 -8.56 14.42 -19.98
N ARG A 300 -8.82 13.23 -19.44
CA ARG A 300 -9.48 13.05 -18.15
C ARG A 300 -8.68 12.07 -17.32
N ILE A 301 -8.41 12.42 -16.07
CA ILE A 301 -7.78 11.56 -15.08
C ILE A 301 -8.82 11.25 -14.03
N GLU A 302 -9.07 9.96 -13.79
CA GLU A 302 -9.77 9.52 -12.57
C GLU A 302 -8.71 9.10 -11.56
N ALA A 303 -8.71 9.73 -10.39
CA ALA A 303 -7.85 9.35 -9.28
C ALA A 303 -8.72 8.78 -8.16
N TYR A 304 -8.31 7.64 -7.62
CA TYR A 304 -8.99 6.95 -6.52
C TYR A 304 -8.10 6.97 -5.28
N ASP A 305 -8.69 7.33 -4.15
CA ASP A 305 -8.00 7.25 -2.86
C ASP A 305 -8.02 5.82 -2.30
N PRO A 306 -7.33 5.54 -1.16
CA PRO A 306 -7.31 4.21 -0.55
C PRO A 306 -8.70 3.62 -0.26
N TRP A 307 -9.71 4.47 -0.03
CA TRP A 307 -11.10 4.06 0.21
C TRP A 307 -11.95 4.01 -1.07
N LYS A 308 -11.31 4.04 -2.25
CA LYS A 308 -11.95 3.98 -3.57
C LYS A 308 -12.89 5.15 -3.86
N ARG A 309 -12.75 6.28 -3.14
CA ARG A 309 -13.42 7.52 -3.51
C ARG A 309 -12.70 8.12 -4.71
N VAL A 310 -13.47 8.54 -5.71
CA VAL A 310 -12.93 9.06 -6.97
C VAL A 310 -12.99 10.57 -7.03
N LYS A 311 -11.98 11.17 -7.67
CA LYS A 311 -12.04 12.54 -8.17
C LYS A 311 -11.55 12.59 -9.61
N GLU A 312 -12.29 13.31 -10.42
CA GLU A 312 -11.94 13.53 -11.82
C GLU A 312 -11.21 14.87 -12.00
N PHE A 313 -10.26 14.87 -12.92
CA PHE A 313 -9.50 16.04 -13.35
C PHE A 313 -9.51 16.09 -14.87
N THR A 314 -9.89 17.22 -15.47
CA THR A 314 -9.90 17.38 -16.93
C THR A 314 -9.00 18.51 -17.39
N PHE A 315 -8.36 18.31 -18.53
CA PHE A 315 -7.59 19.33 -19.24
C PHE A 315 -7.49 18.96 -20.72
N ASN A 316 -6.93 19.84 -21.53
CA ASN A 316 -6.79 19.67 -22.96
C ASN A 316 -5.32 19.58 -23.36
N LEU A 317 -5.03 18.76 -24.38
CA LEU A 317 -3.71 18.69 -24.98
C LEU A 317 -3.76 19.14 -26.43
N LYS A 318 -2.81 19.99 -26.80
CA LYS A 318 -2.57 20.43 -28.17
C LYS A 318 -1.22 19.92 -28.66
N ARG A 319 -1.21 19.18 -29.77
CA ARG A 319 -0.01 18.73 -30.44
C ARG A 319 0.61 19.88 -31.23
N GLU A 320 1.88 20.14 -30.98
CA GLU A 320 2.71 21.01 -31.81
C GLU A 320 3.48 20.14 -32.81
N ARG A 321 3.36 20.48 -34.11
CA ARG A 321 4.08 19.80 -35.19
C ARG A 321 5.52 20.27 -35.31
#